data_AF-A0A8S4MLZ9-F1
#
_entry.id   AF-A0A8S4MLZ9-F1
#
_cell.length_a   1.000
_cell.length_b   1.000
_cell.length_c   1.000
_cell.angle_alpha   90.00
_cell.angle_beta   90.00
_cell.angle_gamma   90.00
#
_symmetry.space_group_name_H-M   'P 1'
#
loop_
_entity.id
_entity.type
_entity.pdbx_description
1 polymer ?
#
loop_
_entity_poly.entity_id
_entity_poly.type
_entity_poly.pdbx_seq_one_letter_code
_entity_poly.pdbx_strand_id
1 'polypeptide(L)'
;MQDREESNRPQRRSALVARELAKLDIDIASISEVRFADQGSLTEHGAGYTLYWSGKGKDERRQPGVGFMIENSIANKLQNLLPLQDNQFATLISVSR
;
A
#
# COMPACT_ATOMS: atom_id res chain seq x y z
N MET A 1 -10.62 -2.43 19.84
CA MET A 1 -9.72 -3.60 19.78
C MET A 1 -8.29 -3.07 19.68
N GLN A 2 -7.56 -3.04 20.81
CA GLN A 2 -6.18 -2.52 20.85
C GLN A 2 -5.22 -3.60 20.39
N ASP A 3 -4.51 -3.32 19.30
CA ASP A 3 -3.50 -4.20 18.71
C ASP A 3 -2.16 -3.97 19.41
N ARG A 4 -1.50 -5.05 19.83
CA ARG A 4 -0.23 -5.04 20.58
C ARG A 4 0.87 -4.47 19.68
N GLU A 5 1.65 -3.52 20.20
CA GLU A 5 2.65 -2.75 19.42
C GLU A 5 3.79 -3.58 18.79
N GLU A 6 3.91 -4.86 19.11
CA GLU A 6 5.02 -5.74 18.72
C GLU A 6 4.63 -6.96 17.87
N SER A 7 3.41 -7.02 17.34
CA SER A 7 3.09 -8.08 16.36
C SER A 7 3.83 -7.82 15.05
N ASN A 8 5.04 -8.38 14.97
CA ASN A 8 6.07 -8.22 13.94
C ASN A 8 5.72 -8.86 12.59
N ARG A 9 4.47 -8.76 12.14
CA ARG A 9 4.05 -9.32 10.85
C ARG A 9 3.17 -8.35 10.08
N PRO A 10 3.73 -7.21 9.63
CA PRO A 10 3.05 -6.29 8.71
C PRO A 10 2.38 -7.01 7.54
N GLN A 11 3.04 -8.04 7.01
CA GLN A 11 2.55 -8.91 5.93
C GLN A 11 1.20 -9.57 6.27
N ARG A 12 0.94 -9.91 7.54
CA ARG A 12 -0.36 -10.50 7.91
C ARG A 12 -1.50 -9.50 7.83
N ARG A 13 -1.26 -8.23 8.16
CA ARG A 13 -2.31 -7.20 8.13
C ARG A 13 -2.62 -6.82 6.68
N SER A 14 -1.60 -6.57 5.86
CA SER A 14 -1.78 -6.29 4.43
C SER A 14 -2.38 -7.49 3.69
N ALA A 15 -1.98 -8.73 3.97
CA ALA A 15 -2.61 -9.91 3.38
C ALA A 15 -4.12 -10.00 3.67
N LEU A 16 -4.56 -9.62 4.87
CA LEU A 16 -5.99 -9.58 5.20
C LEU A 16 -6.72 -8.51 4.40
N VAL A 17 -6.18 -7.29 4.32
CA VAL A 17 -6.77 -6.22 3.50
C VAL A 17 -6.88 -6.66 2.05
N ALA A 18 -5.80 -7.17 1.46
CA ALA A 18 -5.78 -7.67 0.09
C ALA A 18 -6.83 -8.76 -0.15
N ARG A 19 -7.00 -9.68 0.79
CA ARG A 19 -8.04 -10.71 0.71
C ARG A 19 -9.46 -10.14 0.73
N GLU A 20 -9.72 -9.11 1.55
CA GLU A 20 -11.04 -8.48 1.58
C GLU A 20 -11.29 -7.63 0.32
N LEU A 21 -10.26 -6.97 -0.24
CA LEU A 21 -10.37 -6.28 -1.53
C LEU A 21 -10.73 -7.26 -2.65
N ALA A 22 -10.09 -8.43 -2.69
CA ALA A 22 -10.39 -9.48 -3.67
C ALA A 22 -11.85 -9.95 -3.58
N LYS A 23 -12.39 -10.10 -2.37
CA LYS A 23 -13.80 -10.52 -2.17
C LYS A 23 -14.80 -9.47 -2.63
N LEU A 24 -14.41 -8.20 -2.57
CA LEU A 24 -15.25 -7.06 -2.92
C LEU A 24 -15.03 -6.59 -4.36
N ASP A 25 -14.15 -7.24 -5.11
CA ASP A 25 -13.79 -6.88 -6.48
C ASP A 25 -13.31 -5.41 -6.57
N ILE A 26 -12.49 -4.99 -5.59
CA ILE A 26 -11.95 -3.63 -5.55
C ILE A 26 -10.61 -3.62 -6.27
N ASP A 27 -10.53 -2.92 -7.38
CA ASP A 27 -9.31 -2.75 -8.18
C ASP A 27 -8.21 -1.95 -7.45
N ILE A 28 -8.62 -0.85 -6.80
CA ILE A 28 -7.71 0.10 -6.14
C ILE A 28 -8.36 0.60 -4.85
N ALA A 29 -7.60 0.58 -3.76
CA ALA A 29 -8.03 1.10 -2.46
C ALA A 29 -6.99 2.02 -1.84
N SER A 30 -7.39 3.23 -1.42
CA SER A 30 -6.55 4.12 -0.63
C SER A 30 -6.49 3.68 0.83
N ILE A 31 -5.31 3.74 1.44
CA ILE A 31 -5.05 3.37 2.84
C ILE A 31 -4.43 4.57 3.55
N SER A 32 -5.13 5.09 4.55
CA SER A 32 -4.77 6.34 5.24
C SER A 32 -3.84 6.17 6.45
N GLU A 33 -3.66 4.96 6.96
CA GLU A 33 -2.81 4.69 8.12
C GLU A 33 -1.80 3.57 7.82
N VAL A 34 -0.73 3.92 7.11
CA VAL A 34 0.35 2.99 6.78
C VAL A 34 1.55 3.28 7.67
N ARG A 35 1.81 2.42 8.66
CA ARG A 35 2.91 2.58 9.63
C ARG A 35 4.24 2.00 9.13
N PHE A 36 4.52 2.15 7.84
CA PHE A 36 5.84 1.86 7.28
C PHE A 36 6.64 3.16 7.18
N ALA A 37 7.94 3.07 7.41
CA ALA A 37 8.86 4.16 7.17
C ALA A 37 9.22 4.24 5.69
N ASP A 38 9.69 5.42 5.27
CA ASP A 38 10.11 5.71 3.90
C ASP A 38 9.03 5.37 2.86
N GLN A 39 9.41 5.35 1.60
CA GLN A 39 8.57 4.86 0.51
C GLN A 39 8.90 3.39 0.21
N GLY A 40 7.91 2.64 -0.28
CA GLY A 40 8.15 1.26 -0.67
C GLY A 40 6.92 0.57 -1.25
N SER A 41 7.11 -0.72 -1.55
CA SER A 41 6.04 -1.59 -2.03
C SER A 41 6.15 -3.01 -1.45
N LEU A 42 5.01 -3.71 -1.37
CA LEU A 42 4.89 -5.07 -0.87
C LEU A 42 3.82 -5.81 -1.67
N THR A 43 4.22 -6.88 -2.36
CA THR A 43 3.29 -7.72 -3.11
C THR A 43 2.69 -8.80 -2.22
N GLU A 44 1.36 -8.79 -2.10
CA GLU A 44 0.54 -9.79 -1.43
C GLU A 44 0.10 -10.86 -2.43
N HIS A 45 1.03 -11.75 -2.79
CA HIS A 45 0.82 -12.79 -3.81
C HIS A 45 -0.41 -13.68 -3.56
N GLY A 46 -0.78 -13.91 -2.30
CA GLY A 46 -1.91 -14.78 -1.94
C GLY A 46 -3.29 -14.25 -2.36
N ALA A 47 -3.43 -12.94 -2.54
CA ALA A 47 -4.68 -12.29 -2.95
C ALA A 47 -4.56 -11.51 -4.26
N GLY A 48 -3.34 -11.37 -4.81
CA GLY A 48 -3.13 -10.73 -6.11
C GLY A 48 -3.06 -9.20 -6.06
N TYR A 49 -2.61 -8.61 -4.95
CA TYR A 49 -2.48 -7.15 -4.80
C TYR A 49 -1.04 -6.74 -4.48
N THR A 50 -0.71 -5.48 -4.77
CA THR A 50 0.51 -4.83 -4.32
C THR A 50 0.16 -3.58 -3.52
N LEU A 51 0.70 -3.49 -2.31
CA LEU A 51 0.66 -2.30 -1.47
C LEU A 51 1.81 -1.37 -1.88
N TYR A 52 1.50 -0.10 -2.10
CA TYR A 52 2.47 0.98 -2.20
C TYR A 52 2.27 1.94 -1.05
N TRP A 53 3.36 2.49 -0.49
CA TRP A 53 3.27 3.44 0.62
C TRP A 53 4.32 4.54 0.57
N SER A 54 4.01 5.61 1.31
CA SER A 54 4.89 6.72 1.64
C SER A 54 4.72 7.06 3.11
N GLY A 55 5.80 6.93 3.87
CA GLY A 55 5.89 7.28 5.27
C GLY A 55 7.10 8.16 5.57
N LYS A 56 7.19 8.60 6.82
CA LYS A 56 8.32 9.37 7.33
C LYS A 56 9.60 8.54 7.38
N GLY A 57 10.76 9.21 7.30
CA GLY A 57 12.06 8.56 7.43
C GLY A 57 12.19 7.81 8.76
N LYS A 58 13.01 6.75 8.79
CA LYS A 58 13.20 5.92 9.99
C LYS A 58 13.67 6.71 11.21
N ASP A 59 14.46 7.76 10.99
CA ASP A 59 15.00 8.64 12.03
C ASP A 59 14.12 9.86 12.31
N GLU A 60 13.04 10.06 11.53
CA GLU A 60 12.07 11.13 11.76
C GLU A 60 11.01 10.71 12.80
N ARG A 61 10.30 11.71 13.35
CA ARG A 61 9.18 11.47 14.25
C ARG A 61 8.15 10.55 13.57
N ARG A 62 7.83 9.43 14.23
CA ARG A 62 6.79 8.50 13.78
C ARG A 62 5.46 9.23 13.56
N GLN A 63 5.01 9.23 12.31
CA GLN A 63 3.70 9.68 11.88
C GLN A 63 3.11 8.62 10.95
N PRO A 64 1.78 8.43 10.94
CA PRO A 64 1.15 7.57 9.95
C PRO A 64 1.46 8.04 8.54
N GLY A 65 1.95 7.13 7.71
CA GLY A 65 2.08 7.33 6.28
C GLY A 65 0.76 7.06 5.55
N VAL A 66 0.77 7.31 4.25
CA VAL A 66 -0.33 7.00 3.34
C VAL A 66 0.11 5.92 2.37
N GLY A 67 -0.85 5.20 1.82
CA GLY A 67 -0.58 4.22 0.78
C GLY A 67 -1.83 3.86 0.01
N PHE A 68 -1.67 2.94 -0.92
CA PHE A 68 -2.79 2.34 -1.65
C PHE A 68 -2.46 0.90 -2.01
N MET A 69 -3.50 0.10 -2.11
CA MET A 69 -3.45 -1.23 -2.71
C MET A 69 -3.99 -1.17 -4.13
N ILE A 70 -3.36 -1.92 -5.02
CA ILE A 70 -3.75 -2.05 -6.41
C ILE A 70 -3.65 -3.51 -6.82
N GLU A 71 -4.63 -3.99 -7.57
CA GLU A 71 -4.62 -5.33 -8.15
C GLU A 71 -3.39 -5.51 -9.07
N ASN A 72 -2.73 -6.65 -8.99
CA ASN A 72 -1.47 -6.90 -9.70
C ASN A 72 -1.61 -6.82 -11.21
N SER A 73 -2.79 -7.18 -11.75
CA SER A 73 -3.05 -7.07 -13.20
C SER A 73 -2.92 -5.63 -13.69
N ILE A 74 -3.40 -4.68 -12.87
CA ILE A 74 -3.34 -3.25 -13.15
C ILE A 74 -1.94 -2.71 -12.84
N ALA A 75 -1.35 -3.10 -11.71
CA ALA A 75 0.01 -2.70 -11.35
C ALA A 75 1.03 -3.06 -12.43
N ASN A 76 0.94 -4.27 -13.01
CA ASN A 76 1.82 -4.72 -14.09
C ASN A 76 1.62 -3.91 -15.38
N LYS A 77 0.37 -3.55 -15.71
CA LYS A 77 0.08 -2.66 -16.85
C LYS A 77 0.68 -1.27 -16.62
N LEU A 78 0.57 -0.75 -15.40
CA LEU A 78 1.13 0.56 -15.04
C LEU A 78 2.65 0.57 -15.09
N GLN A 79 3.34 -0.48 -14.62
CA GLN A 79 4.80 -0.59 -14.70
C GLN A 79 5.32 -0.53 -16.15
N ASN A 80 4.54 -1.04 -17.11
CA ASN A 80 4.88 -0.94 -18.53
C ASN A 80 4.68 0.46 -19.12
N LEU A 81 3.90 1.33 -18.46
CA LEU A 81 3.57 2.69 -18.92
C LEU A 81 4.36 3.78 -18.18
N LEU A 82 4.60 3.58 -16.88
CA LEU A 82 5.33 4.48 -15.99
C LEU A 82 6.09 3.64 -14.97
N PRO A 83 7.43 3.82 -14.82
CA PRO A 83 8.17 3.13 -13.77
C PRO A 83 7.72 3.65 -12.39
N LEU A 84 6.78 2.92 -11.76
CA LEU A 84 6.28 3.23 -10.41
C LEU A 84 7.35 3.09 -9.31
N GLN A 85 8.49 2.46 -9.63
CA GLN A 85 9.56 2.17 -8.68
C GLN A 85 10.49 3.37 -8.39
N ASP A 86 10.63 4.31 -9.32
CA ASP A 86 11.58 5.43 -9.21
C ASP A 86 10.91 6.81 -9.05
N ASN A 87 9.57 6.87 -9.00
CA ASN A 87 8.88 8.14 -9.05
C ASN A 87 8.79 8.79 -7.66
N GLN A 88 9.75 9.68 -7.39
CA GLN A 88 9.76 10.68 -6.31
C GLN A 88 8.53 11.63 -6.34
N PHE A 89 7.62 11.42 -7.30
CA PHE A 89 6.41 12.19 -7.57
C PHE A 89 5.21 11.27 -7.85
N ALA A 90 4.96 10.25 -7.00
CA ALA A 90 3.64 9.62 -7.00
C ALA A 90 2.60 10.67 -6.59
N THR A 91 2.06 11.41 -7.56
CA THR A 91 0.93 12.31 -7.37
C THR A 91 -0.28 11.45 -7.07
N LEU A 92 -0.76 11.54 -5.83
CA LEU A 92 -2.09 11.08 -5.45
C LEU A 92 -3.10 11.86 -6.29
N ILE A 93 -3.57 11.30 -7.41
CA ILE A 93 -4.67 11.89 -8.17
C ILE A 93 -5.94 11.60 -7.35
N SER A 94 -6.29 12.54 -6.48
CA SER A 94 -7.62 12.60 -5.90
C SER A 94 -8.61 12.93 -7.02
N VAL A 95 -9.52 12.01 -7.32
CA VAL A 95 -10.72 12.33 -8.11
C VAL A 95 -11.84 12.59 -7.11
N SER A 96 -12.09 13.85 -6.81
CA SER A 96 -13.32 14.29 -6.13
C SER A 96 -14.43 14.47 -7.16
N ARG A 97 -15.65 14.01 -6.81
CA ARG A 97 -16.87 14.20 -7.60
C ARG A 97 -17.23 15.68 -7.77
#